data_AF-M1D5E0-F1
#
_entry.id   AF-M1D5E0-F1
#
_cell.length_a   1.000
_cell.length_b   1.000
_cell.length_c   1.000
_cell.angle_alpha   90.00
_cell.angle_beta   90.00
_cell.angle_gamma   90.00
#
_symmetry.space_group_name_H-M   'P 1'
#
loop_
_entity.id
_entity.type
_entity.pdbx_description
1 polymer ?
#
loop_
_entity_poly.entity_id
_entity_poly.type
_entity_poly.pdbx_seq_one_letter_code
_entity_poly.pdbx_strand_id
1 'polypeptide(L)'
;MPFITLWSLRCGIKTSVIEEKTIACQLLRDYVHDLKEDFHPWIDQATQALVPLLKLRCHEELWVAAISTLPKMLRSAKVAVEKGIAQGLNETYVKQLSDYIIPALVEALHKETDTELCLGALQKVSKCLKISAPLLDEGQVQSIVDEIKKVLTDSLNRKREQAERTKSEDFDAEESAEDSDAEESDFNNEEFELEHKIEVGEILRMLIETFKAAFLPFFDELSSYLMPMWVGASSLFST
;
A
#
# COMPACT_ATOMS: atom_id res chain seq x y z
N MET A 1 -21.83 -4.32 -25.24
CA MET A 1 -21.56 -3.74 -23.90
C MET A 1 -21.20 -4.89 -22.97
N PRO A 2 -19.98 -4.95 -22.43
CA PRO A 2 -19.65 -5.95 -21.44
C PRO A 2 -20.33 -5.61 -20.11
N PHE A 3 -20.77 -6.65 -19.39
CA PHE A 3 -21.37 -6.56 -18.06
C PHE A 3 -20.45 -7.32 -17.10
N ILE A 4 -20.17 -6.75 -15.93
CA ILE A 4 -19.48 -7.44 -14.84
C ILE A 4 -20.50 -7.71 -13.75
N THR A 5 -20.55 -8.93 -13.24
CA THR A 5 -21.42 -9.34 -12.13
C THR A 5 -20.74 -9.03 -10.81
N LEU A 6 -21.10 -7.92 -10.19
CA LEU A 6 -20.84 -7.65 -8.77
C LEU A 6 -22.14 -7.89 -8.00
N TRP A 7 -22.12 -8.87 -7.09
CA TRP A 7 -23.16 -9.15 -6.08
C TRP A 7 -24.60 -8.91 -6.57
N SER A 8 -25.10 -9.80 -7.45
CA SER A 8 -26.49 -9.85 -7.95
C SER A 8 -27.07 -8.62 -8.68
N LEU A 9 -26.30 -7.55 -8.94
CA LEU A 9 -26.77 -6.40 -9.72
C LEU A 9 -25.94 -6.24 -11.02
N ARG A 10 -26.60 -6.34 -12.18
CA ARG A 10 -25.97 -6.04 -13.48
C ARG A 10 -25.78 -4.53 -13.62
N CYS A 11 -24.58 -4.03 -13.33
CA CYS A 11 -24.24 -2.64 -13.58
C CYS A 11 -23.66 -2.51 -15.00
N GLY A 12 -24.29 -1.71 -15.86
CA GLY A 12 -23.76 -1.38 -17.18
C GLY A 12 -22.63 -0.37 -17.05
N ILE A 13 -21.38 -0.82 -17.12
CA ILE A 13 -20.22 0.07 -17.10
C ILE A 13 -19.90 0.48 -18.54
N LYS A 14 -19.87 1.80 -18.82
CA LYS A 14 -19.28 2.31 -20.06
C LYS A 14 -17.76 2.21 -19.93
N THR A 15 -17.17 1.15 -20.45
CA THR A 15 -15.72 0.88 -20.39
C THR A 15 -14.88 2.04 -20.93
N SER A 16 -15.36 2.74 -21.98
CA SER A 16 -14.69 3.92 -22.55
C SER A 16 -14.44 5.03 -21.52
N VAL A 17 -15.36 5.25 -20.58
CA VAL A 17 -15.22 6.30 -19.55
C VAL A 17 -14.19 5.91 -18.49
N ILE A 18 -14.05 4.61 -18.21
CA ILE A 18 -13.03 4.12 -17.28
C ILE A 18 -11.65 4.20 -17.94
N GLU A 19 -11.52 3.79 -19.19
CA GLU A 19 -10.28 3.90 -19.97
C GLU A 19 -9.78 5.36 -20.04
N GLU A 20 -10.67 6.29 -20.39
CA GLU A 20 -10.36 7.73 -20.40
C GLU A 20 -9.92 8.24 -19.01
N LYS A 21 -10.59 7.78 -17.94
CA LYS A 21 -10.19 8.11 -16.55
C LYS A 21 -8.83 7.54 -16.19
N THR A 22 -8.52 6.31 -16.61
CA THR A 22 -7.24 5.66 -16.36
C THR A 22 -6.13 6.47 -17.03
N ILE A 23 -6.29 6.79 -18.31
CA ILE A 23 -5.33 7.60 -19.06
C ILE A 23 -5.14 8.98 -18.39
N ALA A 24 -6.23 9.64 -17.99
CA ALA A 24 -6.13 10.92 -17.30
C ALA A 24 -5.37 10.82 -15.96
N CYS A 25 -5.58 9.77 -15.17
CA CYS A 25 -4.86 9.55 -13.92
C CYS A 25 -3.38 9.22 -14.15
N GLN A 26 -3.05 8.47 -15.21
CA GLN A 26 -1.68 8.19 -15.61
C GLN A 26 -0.97 9.48 -16.06
N LEU A 27 -1.61 10.29 -16.90
CA LEU A 27 -1.07 11.60 -17.30
C LEU A 27 -0.86 12.53 -16.11
N LEU A 28 -1.83 12.58 -15.18
CA LEU A 28 -1.70 13.37 -13.96
C LEU A 28 -0.52 12.92 -13.11
N ARG A 29 -0.32 11.61 -12.95
CA ARG A 29 0.83 11.04 -12.25
C ARG A 29 2.15 11.47 -12.89
N ASP A 30 2.21 11.45 -14.21
CA ASP A 30 3.41 11.77 -14.99
C ASP A 30 3.69 13.28 -14.92
N TYR A 31 2.67 14.14 -15.00
CA TYR A 31 2.83 15.57 -14.75
C TYR A 31 3.35 15.90 -13.35
N VAL A 32 2.84 15.24 -12.31
CA VAL A 32 3.36 15.42 -10.94
C VAL A 32 4.82 14.95 -10.85
N HIS A 33 5.19 13.90 -11.57
CA HIS A 33 6.56 13.40 -11.62
C HIS A 33 7.52 14.39 -12.29
N ASP A 34 7.11 14.95 -13.43
CA ASP A 34 7.95 15.80 -14.26
C ASP A 34 8.06 17.22 -13.70
N LEU A 35 6.94 17.80 -13.25
CA LEU A 35 6.89 19.16 -12.71
C LEU A 35 7.38 19.24 -11.26
N LYS A 36 7.41 18.12 -10.53
CA LYS A 36 7.90 18.07 -9.13
C LYS A 36 7.22 19.14 -8.27
N GLU A 37 7.97 19.95 -7.54
CA GLU A 37 7.45 21.05 -6.70
C GLU A 37 6.66 22.11 -7.47
N ASP A 38 6.90 22.30 -8.77
CA ASP A 38 6.15 23.28 -9.58
C ASP A 38 4.70 22.84 -9.80
N PHE A 39 4.36 21.58 -9.50
CA PHE A 39 2.98 21.10 -9.51
C PHE A 39 2.14 21.62 -8.33
N HIS A 40 2.75 22.28 -7.34
CA HIS A 40 2.05 22.70 -6.12
C HIS A 40 0.72 23.46 -6.31
N PRO A 41 0.51 24.30 -7.36
CA PRO A 41 -0.75 25.04 -7.51
C PRO A 41 -1.98 24.15 -7.76
N TRP A 42 -1.79 22.90 -8.22
CA TRP A 42 -2.88 22.01 -8.61
C TRP A 42 -3.12 20.86 -7.62
N ILE A 43 -2.33 20.77 -6.54
CA ILE A 43 -2.38 19.64 -5.61
C ILE A 43 -3.77 19.47 -4.98
N ASP A 44 -4.39 20.54 -4.50
CA ASP A 44 -5.67 20.46 -3.81
C ASP A 44 -6.78 19.94 -4.72
N GLN A 45 -6.87 20.48 -5.94
CA GLN A 45 -7.86 20.04 -6.93
C GLN A 45 -7.62 18.58 -7.34
N ALA A 46 -6.35 18.23 -7.56
CA ALA A 46 -5.99 16.91 -8.06
C ALA A 46 -6.18 15.82 -6.99
N THR A 47 -5.83 16.10 -5.73
CA THR A 47 -6.07 15.17 -4.62
C THR A 47 -7.56 14.97 -4.34
N GLN A 48 -8.37 16.04 -4.37
CA GLN A 48 -9.83 15.94 -4.25
C GLN A 48 -10.46 15.07 -5.36
N ALA A 49 -9.88 15.07 -6.56
CA ALA A 49 -10.34 14.22 -7.66
C ALA A 49 -9.89 12.76 -7.51
N LEU A 50 -8.67 12.51 -7.02
CA LEU A 50 -8.08 11.18 -6.94
C LEU A 50 -8.52 10.37 -5.73
N VAL A 51 -8.62 10.98 -4.54
CA VAL A 51 -8.94 10.24 -3.29
C VAL A 51 -10.27 9.46 -3.38
N PRO A 52 -11.36 9.98 -3.97
CA PRO A 52 -12.58 9.19 -4.15
C PRO A 52 -12.40 7.93 -5.02
N LEU A 53 -11.42 7.91 -5.94
CA LEU A 53 -11.17 6.76 -6.81
C LEU A 53 -10.62 5.55 -6.06
N LEU A 54 -9.96 5.78 -4.91
CA LEU A 54 -9.45 4.71 -4.05
C LEU A 54 -10.58 3.84 -3.50
N LYS A 55 -11.76 4.44 -3.25
CA LYS A 55 -12.93 3.74 -2.71
C LYS A 55 -13.74 3.00 -3.76
N LEU A 56 -13.72 3.46 -5.01
CA LEU A 56 -14.58 2.94 -6.08
C LEU A 56 -14.07 1.62 -6.68
N ARG A 57 -12.79 1.27 -6.48
CA ARG A 57 -12.09 0.06 -6.94
C ARG A 57 -12.77 -0.66 -8.12
N CYS A 58 -12.93 0.05 -9.23
CA CYS A 58 -13.68 -0.44 -10.40
C CYS A 58 -12.78 -0.98 -11.51
N HIS A 59 -11.52 -0.52 -11.54
CA HIS A 59 -10.51 -0.92 -12.50
C HIS A 59 -9.14 -0.83 -11.84
N GLU A 60 -8.32 -1.86 -12.02
CA GLU A 60 -7.02 -1.98 -11.37
C GLU A 60 -6.06 -0.86 -11.78
N GLU A 61 -5.84 -0.67 -13.08
CA GLU A 61 -4.90 0.35 -13.55
C GLU A 61 -5.29 1.77 -13.12
N LEU A 62 -6.59 2.04 -13.03
CA LEU A 62 -7.11 3.33 -12.55
C LEU A 62 -6.75 3.51 -11.08
N TRP A 63 -6.99 2.47 -10.29
CA TRP A 63 -6.71 2.46 -8.86
C TRP A 63 -5.21 2.58 -8.58
N VAL A 64 -4.39 1.78 -9.27
CA VAL A 64 -2.91 1.82 -9.20
C VAL A 64 -2.38 3.20 -9.59
N ALA A 65 -2.91 3.82 -10.65
CA ALA A 65 -2.54 5.18 -11.03
C ALA A 65 -2.89 6.20 -9.94
N ALA A 66 -4.08 6.10 -9.34
CA ALA A 66 -4.52 7.00 -8.28
C ALA A 66 -3.65 6.87 -7.02
N ILE A 67 -3.49 5.66 -6.46
CA ILE A 67 -2.69 5.45 -5.23
C ILE A 67 -1.22 5.82 -5.43
N SER A 68 -0.69 5.64 -6.65
CA SER A 68 0.71 5.98 -6.96
C SER A 68 0.97 7.48 -7.09
N THR A 69 -0.08 8.26 -7.30
CA THR A 69 0.03 9.71 -7.51
C THR A 69 0.03 10.48 -6.19
N LEU A 70 -0.77 10.04 -5.21
CA LEU A 70 -0.93 10.76 -3.93
C LEU A 70 0.40 10.99 -3.16
N PRO A 71 1.30 9.99 -3.00
CA PRO A 71 2.59 10.23 -2.34
C PRO A 71 3.49 11.21 -3.11
N LYS A 72 3.39 11.24 -4.45
CA LYS A 72 4.15 12.18 -5.29
C LYS A 72 3.65 13.62 -5.09
N MET A 73 2.33 13.80 -4.97
CA MET A 73 1.72 15.11 -4.66
C MET A 73 2.13 15.58 -3.26
N LEU A 74 2.06 14.71 -2.25
CA LEU A 74 2.52 15.05 -0.90
C LEU A 74 3.99 15.48 -0.88
N ARG A 75 4.85 14.79 -1.65
CA ARG A 75 6.26 15.18 -1.81
C ARG A 75 6.41 16.52 -2.51
N SER A 76 5.66 16.75 -3.59
CA SER A 76 5.66 18.02 -4.32
C SER A 76 5.30 19.19 -3.39
N ALA A 77 4.22 19.06 -2.62
CA ALA A 77 3.79 20.04 -1.63
C ALA A 77 4.90 20.33 -0.59
N LYS A 78 5.48 19.28 0.01
CA LYS A 78 6.54 19.44 1.01
C LYS A 78 7.74 20.20 0.46
N VAL A 79 8.23 19.81 -0.72
CA VAL A 79 9.41 20.45 -1.33
C VAL A 79 9.09 21.89 -1.75
N ALA A 80 7.89 22.17 -2.26
CA ALA A 80 7.48 23.52 -2.62
C ALA A 80 7.43 24.46 -1.40
N VAL A 81 6.99 23.95 -0.25
CA VAL A 81 7.02 24.66 1.04
C VAL A 81 8.46 24.88 1.52
N GLU A 82 9.31 23.84 1.51
CA GLU A 82 10.71 23.93 1.93
C GLU A 82 11.52 24.93 1.08
N LYS A 83 11.22 25.02 -0.22
CA LYS A 83 11.85 25.97 -1.15
C LYS A 83 11.25 27.37 -1.12
N GLY A 84 10.13 27.57 -0.41
CA GLY A 84 9.42 28.86 -0.36
C GLY A 84 8.78 29.29 -1.68
N ILE A 85 8.57 28.36 -2.63
CA ILE A 85 7.92 28.65 -3.92
C ILE A 85 6.40 28.72 -3.73
N ALA A 86 5.87 27.91 -2.82
CA ALA A 86 4.47 27.89 -2.44
C ALA A 86 4.12 29.09 -1.52
N GLN A 87 3.97 30.28 -2.10
CA GLN A 87 3.69 31.51 -1.37
C GLN A 87 2.48 31.34 -0.44
N GLY A 88 2.70 31.57 0.86
CA GLY A 88 1.65 31.49 1.89
C GLY A 88 1.35 30.07 2.40
N LEU A 89 1.91 29.02 1.79
CA LEU A 89 1.82 27.65 2.30
C LEU A 89 3.01 27.36 3.23
N ASN A 90 2.76 26.55 4.25
CA ASN A 90 3.75 26.18 5.27
C ASN A 90 3.58 24.72 5.70
N GLU A 91 4.29 24.29 6.74
CA GLU A 91 4.21 22.91 7.25
C GLU A 91 2.78 22.49 7.65
N THR A 92 1.93 23.42 8.07
CA THR A 92 0.50 23.15 8.36
C THR A 92 -0.24 22.67 7.12
N TYR A 93 0.08 23.22 5.94
CA TYR A 93 -0.50 22.76 4.68
C TYR A 93 -0.08 21.32 4.37
N VAL A 94 1.21 21.01 4.56
CA VAL A 94 1.73 19.65 4.37
C VAL A 94 1.04 18.67 5.34
N LYS A 95 0.83 19.09 6.59
CA LYS A 95 0.09 18.30 7.58
C LYS A 95 -1.36 18.06 7.14
N GLN A 96 -2.09 19.10 6.73
CA GLN A 96 -3.47 18.95 6.25
C GLN A 96 -3.56 18.01 5.06
N LEU A 97 -2.58 18.07 4.16
CA LEU A 97 -2.50 17.18 3.01
C LEU A 97 -2.20 15.73 3.43
N SER A 98 -1.29 15.52 4.39
CA SER A 98 -1.03 14.17 4.94
C SER A 98 -2.25 13.63 5.69
N ASP A 99 -2.97 14.48 6.42
CA ASP A 99 -4.20 14.15 7.14
C ASP A 99 -5.33 13.72 6.20
N TYR A 100 -5.28 14.16 4.94
CA TYR A 100 -6.22 13.73 3.91
C TYR A 100 -5.77 12.46 3.18
N ILE A 101 -4.49 12.37 2.82
CA ILE A 101 -3.96 11.30 1.96
C ILE A 101 -3.74 9.99 2.71
N ILE A 102 -3.09 10.03 3.87
CA ILE A 102 -2.66 8.81 4.58
C ILE A 102 -3.88 7.98 5.01
N PRO A 103 -4.92 8.53 5.65
CA PRO A 103 -6.10 7.75 6.01
C PRO A 103 -6.79 7.13 4.80
N ALA A 104 -6.83 7.83 3.66
CA ALA A 104 -7.42 7.30 2.43
C ALA A 104 -6.63 6.10 1.88
N LEU A 105 -5.30 6.14 1.93
CA LEU A 105 -4.43 5.02 1.52
C LEU A 105 -4.54 3.84 2.48
N VAL A 106 -4.59 4.09 3.79
CA VAL A 106 -4.79 3.05 4.80
C VAL A 106 -6.16 2.38 4.64
N GLU A 107 -7.23 3.15 4.42
CA GLU A 107 -8.57 2.60 4.14
C GLU A 107 -8.60 1.79 2.83
N ALA A 108 -7.84 2.22 1.82
CA ALA A 108 -7.73 1.48 0.55
C ALA A 108 -6.99 0.15 0.73
N LEU A 109 -5.88 0.15 1.48
CA LEU A 109 -5.13 -1.06 1.84
C LEU A 109 -5.99 -2.03 2.64
N HIS A 110 -6.74 -1.53 3.62
CA HIS A 110 -7.61 -2.35 4.47
C HIS A 110 -8.63 -3.18 3.68
N LYS A 111 -9.16 -2.60 2.60
CA LYS A 111 -10.21 -3.20 1.76
C LYS A 111 -9.68 -4.01 0.59
N GLU A 112 -8.39 -3.89 0.28
CA GLU A 112 -7.80 -4.63 -0.82
C GLU A 112 -7.63 -6.10 -0.42
N THR A 113 -7.99 -6.99 -1.33
CA THR A 113 -7.93 -8.45 -1.12
C THR A 113 -6.90 -9.10 -2.00
N ASP A 114 -6.55 -8.46 -3.12
CA ASP A 114 -5.46 -8.89 -3.95
C ASP A 114 -4.13 -8.58 -3.26
N THR A 115 -3.28 -9.61 -3.10
CA THR A 115 -2.08 -9.48 -2.29
C THR A 115 -1.04 -8.56 -2.95
N GLU A 116 -0.91 -8.57 -4.28
CA GLU A 116 0.08 -7.74 -4.98
C GLU A 116 -0.30 -6.27 -4.88
N LEU A 117 -1.60 -5.99 -5.00
CA LEU A 117 -2.14 -4.64 -4.85
C LEU A 117 -2.12 -4.17 -3.40
N CYS A 118 -2.28 -5.08 -2.42
CA CYS A 118 -2.01 -4.81 -1.01
C CYS A 118 -0.56 -4.33 -0.80
N LEU A 119 0.43 -5.08 -1.31
CA LEU A 119 1.84 -4.67 -1.24
C LEU A 119 2.05 -3.31 -1.90
N GLY A 120 1.47 -3.15 -3.09
CA GLY A 120 1.48 -1.91 -3.84
C GLY A 120 0.98 -0.71 -3.03
N ALA A 121 -0.14 -0.86 -2.32
CA ALA A 121 -0.71 0.17 -1.44
C ALA A 121 0.11 0.40 -0.16
N LEU A 122 0.61 -0.66 0.47
CA LEU A 122 1.51 -0.59 1.64
C LEU A 122 2.77 0.22 1.32
N GLN A 123 3.39 -0.02 0.16
CA GLN A 123 4.50 0.79 -0.36
C GLN A 123 4.12 2.27 -0.55
N LYS A 124 2.87 2.60 -0.89
CA LYS A 124 2.42 4.00 -1.03
C LYS A 124 2.23 4.64 0.35
N VAL A 125 1.71 3.91 1.34
CA VAL A 125 1.66 4.37 2.73
C VAL A 125 3.07 4.67 3.22
N SER A 126 4.01 3.75 3.10
CA SER A 126 5.42 3.93 3.44
C SER A 126 6.06 5.16 2.78
N LYS A 127 5.82 5.37 1.48
CA LYS A 127 6.28 6.58 0.77
C LYS A 127 5.72 7.87 1.39
N CYS A 128 4.46 7.89 1.83
CA CYS A 128 3.89 9.04 2.54
C CYS A 128 4.55 9.26 3.92
N LEU A 129 4.86 8.18 4.65
CA LEU A 129 5.54 8.25 5.94
C LEU A 129 6.97 8.81 5.81
N LYS A 130 7.72 8.41 4.77
CA LYS A 130 9.05 9.01 4.44
C LYS A 130 8.99 10.53 4.31
N ILE A 131 7.84 11.08 3.94
CA ILE A 131 7.63 12.51 3.72
C ILE A 131 7.11 13.19 5.00
N SER A 132 6.20 12.56 5.73
CA SER A 132 5.35 13.24 6.72
C SER A 132 5.25 12.54 8.08
N ALA A 133 6.07 11.52 8.37
CA ALA A 133 6.01 10.80 9.65
C ALA A 133 6.07 11.73 10.89
N PRO A 134 6.91 12.79 10.95
CA PRO A 134 6.92 13.70 12.09
C PRO A 134 5.63 14.53 12.28
N LEU A 135 4.77 14.57 11.26
CA LEU A 135 3.52 15.34 11.25
C LEU A 135 2.31 14.53 11.71
N LEU A 136 2.48 13.22 11.92
CA LEU A 136 1.38 12.34 12.30
C LEU A 136 0.98 12.53 13.75
N ASP A 137 -0.32 12.46 13.99
CA ASP A 137 -0.87 12.34 15.34
C ASP A 137 -0.94 10.88 15.81
N GLU A 138 -1.19 10.71 17.11
CA GLU A 138 -1.27 9.39 17.75
C GLU A 138 -2.35 8.48 17.12
N GLY A 139 -3.48 9.05 16.69
CA GLY A 139 -4.56 8.30 16.06
C GLY A 139 -4.18 7.78 14.67
N GLN A 140 -3.43 8.57 13.90
CA GLN A 140 -2.86 8.15 12.63
C GLN A 140 -1.83 7.03 12.82
N VAL A 141 -0.95 7.16 13.83
CA VAL A 141 0.02 6.12 14.16
C VAL A 141 -0.69 4.83 14.56
N GLN A 142 -1.73 4.89 15.40
CA GLN A 142 -2.54 3.71 15.77
C GLN A 142 -3.16 3.05 14.53
N SER A 143 -3.78 3.84 13.65
CA SER A 143 -4.41 3.33 12.42
C SER A 143 -3.43 2.59 11.52
N ILE A 144 -2.21 3.13 11.36
CA ILE A 144 -1.15 2.47 10.59
C ILE A 144 -0.69 1.18 11.28
N VAL A 145 -0.54 1.19 12.61
CA VAL A 145 -0.14 0.02 13.40
C VAL A 145 -1.17 -1.09 13.30
N ASP A 146 -2.46 -0.77 13.39
CA ASP A 146 -3.54 -1.75 13.25
C ASP A 146 -3.60 -2.33 11.84
N GLU A 147 -3.34 -1.51 10.82
CA GLU A 147 -3.25 -2.00 9.44
C GLU A 147 -2.03 -2.92 9.24
N ILE A 148 -0.88 -2.62 9.85
CA ILE A 148 0.28 -3.53 9.85
C ILE A 148 -0.09 -4.87 10.51
N LYS A 149 -0.78 -4.86 11.65
CA LYS A 149 -1.24 -6.10 12.30
C LYS A 149 -2.12 -6.93 11.35
N LYS A 150 -3.04 -6.29 10.63
CA LYS A 150 -3.88 -6.96 9.63
C LYS A 150 -3.04 -7.57 8.53
N VAL A 151 -2.16 -6.80 7.88
CA VAL A 151 -1.27 -7.28 6.81
C VAL A 151 -0.45 -8.50 7.25
N LEU A 152 0.11 -8.46 8.46
CA LEU A 152 0.87 -9.57 9.02
C LEU A 152 -0.01 -10.80 9.29
N THR A 153 -1.20 -10.59 9.85
CA THR A 153 -2.16 -11.68 10.11
C THR A 153 -2.60 -12.35 8.82
N ASP A 154 -2.92 -11.56 7.79
CA ASP A 154 -3.34 -12.05 6.48
C ASP A 154 -2.20 -12.86 5.81
N SER A 155 -0.95 -12.40 5.89
CA SER A 155 0.24 -13.15 5.43
C SER A 155 0.42 -14.48 6.15
N LEU A 156 0.29 -14.49 7.48
CA LEU A 156 0.41 -15.73 8.27
C LEU A 156 -0.68 -16.74 7.95
N ASN A 157 -1.92 -16.28 7.76
CA ASN A 157 -3.04 -17.13 7.39
C ASN A 157 -2.83 -17.77 6.01
N ARG A 158 -2.38 -17.01 5.00
CA ARG A 158 -2.07 -17.55 3.67
C ARG A 158 -1.02 -18.65 3.73
N LYS A 159 0.06 -18.43 4.47
CA LYS A 159 1.13 -19.44 4.67
C LYS A 159 0.62 -20.69 5.34
N ARG A 160 -0.25 -20.53 6.34
CA ARG A 160 -0.87 -21.66 7.03
C ARG A 160 -1.76 -22.46 6.08
N GLU A 161 -2.61 -21.79 5.30
CA GLU A 161 -3.49 -22.44 4.34
C GLU A 161 -2.70 -23.20 3.26
N GLN A 162 -1.61 -22.64 2.76
CA GLN A 162 -0.71 -23.31 1.82
C GLN A 162 -0.10 -24.57 2.43
N ALA A 163 0.41 -24.48 3.67
CA ALA A 163 1.01 -25.60 4.39
C ALA A 163 0.01 -26.69 4.80
N GLU A 164 -1.28 -26.37 4.91
CA GLU A 164 -2.35 -27.35 5.16
C GLU A 164 -2.74 -28.09 3.86
N ARG A 165 -2.74 -27.40 2.71
CA ARG A 165 -3.01 -28.01 1.38
C ARG A 165 -1.96 -29.05 0.99
N THR A 166 -0.68 -28.73 1.17
CA THR A 166 0.45 -29.64 0.87
C THR A 166 0.51 -30.88 1.76
N LYS A 167 -0.27 -30.91 2.86
CA LYS A 167 -0.36 -32.06 3.78
C LYS A 167 -1.64 -32.89 3.60
N SER A 168 -2.55 -32.47 2.73
CA SER A 168 -3.84 -33.14 2.55
C SER A 168 -3.71 -34.43 1.74
N GLU A 169 -4.55 -35.43 2.04
CA GLU A 169 -4.52 -36.76 1.40
C GLU A 169 -4.94 -36.75 -0.09
N ASP A 170 -5.42 -35.62 -0.60
CA ASP A 170 -5.80 -35.40 -2.01
C ASP A 170 -4.62 -34.89 -2.89
N PHE A 171 -3.41 -34.76 -2.33
CA PHE A 171 -2.20 -34.37 -3.07
C PHE A 171 -1.70 -35.56 -3.92
N ASP A 172 -2.38 -35.79 -5.05
CA ASP A 172 -2.16 -36.94 -5.94
C ASP A 172 -0.91 -36.76 -6.84
N ALA A 173 -0.43 -37.87 -7.41
CA ALA A 173 0.80 -37.94 -8.22
C ALA A 173 0.77 -37.11 -9.53
N GLU A 174 -0.39 -36.59 -9.95
CA GLU A 174 -0.48 -35.59 -11.05
C GLU A 174 -0.02 -34.19 -10.60
N GLU A 175 -0.18 -33.83 -9.32
CA GLU A 175 0.24 -32.54 -8.76
C GLU A 175 1.78 -32.49 -8.55
N SER A 176 2.43 -33.64 -8.38
CA SER A 176 3.90 -33.78 -8.38
C SER A 176 4.52 -33.73 -9.79
N ALA A 177 3.73 -33.84 -10.87
CA ALA A 177 4.26 -33.69 -12.23
C ALA A 177 4.33 -32.21 -12.68
N GLU A 178 3.66 -31.30 -11.97
CA GLU A 178 3.76 -29.84 -12.11
C GLU A 178 4.97 -29.24 -11.37
N ASP A 179 5.87 -30.07 -10.81
CA ASP A 179 6.98 -29.68 -9.94
C ASP A 179 7.96 -28.62 -10.53
N SER A 180 8.10 -28.48 -11.86
CA SER A 180 8.91 -27.38 -12.43
C SER A 180 8.23 -26.02 -12.34
N ASP A 181 6.90 -25.97 -12.49
CA ASP A 181 6.11 -24.75 -12.36
C ASP A 181 5.78 -24.48 -10.87
N ALA A 182 5.74 -25.53 -10.04
CA ALA A 182 5.59 -25.42 -8.59
C ALA A 182 6.84 -24.83 -7.93
N GLU A 183 8.06 -25.20 -8.34
CA GLU A 183 9.30 -24.59 -7.84
C GLU A 183 9.40 -23.10 -8.20
N GLU A 184 9.06 -22.71 -9.44
CA GLU A 184 8.99 -21.28 -9.84
C GLU A 184 7.88 -20.53 -9.08
N SER A 185 6.71 -21.14 -8.90
CA SER A 185 5.60 -20.58 -8.13
C SER A 185 5.96 -20.37 -6.66
N ASP A 186 6.62 -21.34 -6.03
CA ASP A 186 7.01 -21.24 -4.62
C ASP A 186 8.13 -20.21 -4.43
N PHE A 187 9.10 -20.15 -5.35
CA PHE A 187 10.12 -19.10 -5.36
C PHE A 187 9.51 -17.69 -5.48
N ASN A 188 8.58 -17.50 -6.44
CA ASN A 188 7.88 -16.21 -6.60
C ASN A 188 7.09 -15.83 -5.35
N ASN A 189 6.45 -16.80 -4.69
CA ASN A 189 5.71 -16.59 -3.45
C ASN A 189 6.65 -16.24 -2.27
N GLU A 190 7.84 -16.85 -2.19
CA GLU A 190 8.85 -16.51 -1.19
C GLU A 190 9.44 -15.10 -1.41
N GLU A 191 9.78 -14.73 -2.65
CA GLU A 191 10.26 -13.39 -3.00
C GLU A 191 9.23 -12.33 -2.64
N PHE A 192 7.98 -12.59 -3.00
CA PHE A 192 6.87 -11.69 -2.71
C PHE A 192 6.58 -11.52 -1.21
N GLU A 193 6.69 -12.61 -0.45
CA GLU A 193 6.59 -12.56 1.01
C GLU A 193 7.79 -11.85 1.66
N LEU A 194 8.98 -11.93 1.04
CA LEU A 194 10.14 -11.16 1.47
C LEU A 194 9.93 -9.65 1.23
N GLU A 195 9.39 -9.25 0.07
CA GLU A 195 9.05 -7.85 -0.20
C GLU A 195 8.04 -7.29 0.81
N HIS A 196 7.01 -8.06 1.14
CA HIS A 196 6.06 -7.71 2.21
C HIS A 196 6.75 -7.44 3.54
N LYS A 197 7.65 -8.34 3.96
CA LYS A 197 8.40 -8.19 5.21
C LYS A 197 9.31 -6.98 5.20
N ILE A 198 9.99 -6.73 4.08
CA ILE A 198 10.85 -5.55 3.88
C ILE A 198 10.01 -4.29 4.07
N GLU A 199 8.85 -4.20 3.42
CA GLU A 199 8.02 -3.01 3.46
C GLU A 199 7.45 -2.74 4.86
N VAL A 200 6.96 -3.77 5.56
CA VAL A 200 6.57 -3.65 6.98
C VAL A 200 7.74 -3.19 7.83
N GLY A 201 8.93 -3.78 7.64
CA GLY A 201 10.15 -3.39 8.33
C GLY A 201 10.55 -1.94 8.08
N GLU A 202 10.38 -1.45 6.85
CA GLU A 202 10.61 -0.04 6.52
C GLU A 202 9.68 0.90 7.28
N ILE A 203 8.39 0.57 7.33
CA ILE A 203 7.40 1.37 8.05
C ILE A 203 7.72 1.41 9.54
N LEU A 204 7.99 0.25 10.15
CA LEU A 204 8.35 0.16 11.56
C LEU A 204 9.62 0.95 11.88
N ARG A 205 10.66 0.82 11.05
CA ARG A 205 11.90 1.58 11.19
C ARG A 205 11.61 3.08 11.20
N MET A 206 10.81 3.59 10.26
CA MET A 206 10.47 5.01 10.20
C MET A 206 9.69 5.49 11.43
N LEU A 207 8.71 4.72 11.89
CA LEU A 207 7.92 5.07 13.07
C LEU A 207 8.80 5.07 14.34
N ILE A 208 9.68 4.08 14.50
CA ILE A 208 10.63 4.01 15.61
C ILE A 208 11.62 5.18 15.58
N GLU A 209 12.20 5.48 14.42
CA GLU A 209 13.15 6.60 14.27
C GLU A 209 12.49 7.96 14.56
N THR A 210 11.23 8.11 14.15
CA THR A 210 10.46 9.35 14.30
C THR A 210 9.99 9.56 15.76
N PHE A 211 9.32 8.57 16.34
CA PHE A 211 8.63 8.71 17.63
C PHE A 211 9.46 8.19 18.82
N LYS A 212 10.52 7.43 18.56
CA LYS A 212 11.46 6.91 19.59
C LYS A 212 10.69 6.21 20.72
N ALA A 213 10.94 6.60 21.98
CA ALA A 213 10.30 6.01 23.14
C ALA A 213 8.76 6.13 23.14
N ALA A 214 8.19 7.13 22.44
CA ALA A 214 6.74 7.27 22.32
C ALA A 214 6.11 6.18 21.45
N PHE A 215 6.91 5.46 20.64
CA PHE A 215 6.42 4.33 19.85
C PHE A 215 6.33 3.02 20.67
N LEU A 216 6.94 2.95 21.87
CA LEU A 216 7.04 1.71 22.64
C LEU A 216 5.68 1.01 22.88
N PRO A 217 4.59 1.71 23.26
CA PRO A 217 3.29 1.07 23.46
C PRO A 217 2.79 0.36 22.19
N PHE A 218 2.93 1.01 21.03
CA PHE A 218 2.54 0.45 19.73
C PHE A 218 3.42 -0.74 19.33
N PHE A 219 4.73 -0.67 19.62
CA PHE A 219 5.65 -1.76 19.35
C PHE A 219 5.33 -3.01 20.18
N ASP A 220 4.99 -2.84 21.46
CA ASP A 220 4.60 -3.94 22.34
C ASP A 220 3.37 -4.67 21.79
N GLU A 221 2.38 -3.94 21.25
CA GLU A 221 1.21 -4.52 20.58
C GLU A 221 1.55 -5.32 19.32
N LEU A 222 2.60 -4.93 18.60
CA LEU A 222 3.05 -5.60 17.37
C LEU A 222 3.94 -6.82 17.65
N SER A 223 4.56 -6.88 18.82
CA SER A 223 5.61 -7.86 19.13
C SER A 223 5.21 -9.32 18.85
N SER A 224 3.97 -9.71 19.18
CA SER A 224 3.44 -11.06 18.92
C SER A 224 3.26 -11.39 17.43
N TYR A 225 3.04 -10.38 16.60
CA TYR A 225 2.86 -10.52 15.14
C TYR A 225 4.19 -10.56 14.39
N LEU A 226 5.23 -9.92 14.95
CA LEU A 226 6.58 -9.88 14.35
C LEU A 226 7.38 -11.16 14.60
N MET A 227 7.16 -11.86 15.73
CA MET A 227 7.90 -13.09 16.05
C MET A 227 7.84 -14.15 14.94
N PRO A 228 6.67 -14.50 14.38
CA PRO A 228 6.57 -15.42 13.25
C PRO A 228 7.32 -14.96 11.99
N MET A 229 7.46 -13.64 11.77
CA MET A 229 8.19 -13.11 10.61
C MET A 229 9.69 -13.42 10.67
N TRP A 230 10.29 -13.41 11.87
CA TRP A 230 11.72 -13.58 12.10
C TRP A 230 12.15 -15.05 12.22
N VAL A 231 11.30 -15.92 12.78
CA VAL A 231 11.64 -17.34 12.94
C VAL A 231 11.84 -18.03 11.57
N GLY A 232 11.10 -17.63 10.54
CA GLY A 232 11.29 -18.14 9.17
C GLY A 232 12.44 -17.51 8.38
N ALA A 233 13.06 -16.42 8.87
CA ALA A 233 14.21 -15.81 8.19
C ALA A 233 15.52 -16.53 8.56
N SER A 234 15.59 -17.16 9.74
CA SER A 234 16.79 -17.87 10.20
C SER A 234 17.12 -19.15 9.42
N SER A 235 16.13 -19.76 8.75
CA SER A 235 16.34 -20.91 7.87
C SER A 235 16.93 -20.57 6.50
N LEU A 236 16.89 -19.29 6.09
CA LEU A 236 17.46 -18.83 4.81
C LEU A 236 18.95 -18.45 4.93
N PHE A 237 19.46 -18.26 6.15
CA PHE A 237 20.86 -17.93 6.41
C PHE A 237 21.67 -19.11 6.97
N SER A 238 21.07 -20.30 7.04
CA SER A 238 21.77 -21.54 7.38
C SER A 238 22.15 -22.30 6.12
N THR A 239 23.10 -21.75 5.36
CA THR A 239 23.88 -22.49 4.35
C THR A 239 25.31 -22.00 4.35
#